data_AF-A0ABD6C206-F1
#
_entry.id   AF-A0ABD6C206-F1
#
_cell.length_a   1.000
_cell.length_b   1.000
_cell.length_c   1.000
_cell.angle_alpha   90.00
_cell.angle_beta   90.00
_cell.angle_gamma   90.00
#
_symmetry.space_group_name_H-M   'P 1'
#
loop_
_entity.id
_entity.type
_entity.pdbx_description
1 polymer ?
#
loop_
_entity_poly.entity_id
_entity_poly.type
_entity_poly.pdbx_seq_one_letter_code
_entity_poly.pdbx_strand_id
1 'polypeptide(L)'
;MSYECEDCGTSFDTLSRLRLHDCSTDQPVDEVVPPENDSSEKATFGDSGLDRQELERDYPAAVGDLPELYNDAREGDVPTLYRAMAEYERMLTKVARGDARDGEDLLHDLRFAYYEPFADGLATAAETDGWDVLVEFATAYDPREQDEFSEVGHVITNAIGRSIIRTRQGDSVDAIPADALAFLGRIPEYVDESHVAYEESYTYGWGIGHPDHSVADHLFALAEDEPKFVKITLNTAFYVDQHAALDIFETIVTDEDVATGTRNTLGIETDLTEFYFQVVADLETEELFGPHAPPYWDGDDDLVRVIDIDPDVKQRIRELADETGVADSLPTDWTLQDLETSPLSELIEQGGESLDRDL
;
A
#
# COMPACT_ATOMS: atom_id res chain seq x y z
N MET A 1 -21.12 -0.54 -18.78
CA MET A 1 -21.10 0.60 -19.72
C MET A 1 -20.37 0.17 -20.99
N SER A 2 -20.30 0.98 -22.05
CA SER A 2 -19.47 0.69 -23.22
C SER A 2 -18.33 1.71 -23.27
N TYR A 3 -17.08 1.23 -23.37
CA TYR A 3 -15.86 2.04 -23.40
C TYR A 3 -15.38 2.18 -24.84
N GLU A 4 -14.95 3.36 -25.30
CA GLU A 4 -14.56 3.57 -26.70
C GLU A 4 -13.11 4.06 -26.81
N CYS A 5 -12.26 3.45 -27.65
CA CYS A 5 -10.94 4.03 -28.00
C CYS A 5 -11.18 5.27 -28.85
N GLU A 6 -10.78 6.45 -28.39
CA GLU A 6 -11.00 7.69 -29.14
C GLU A 6 -10.18 7.75 -30.44
N ASP A 7 -9.05 7.03 -30.51
CA ASP A 7 -8.21 7.00 -31.71
C ASP A 7 -8.85 6.22 -32.86
N CYS A 8 -9.57 5.13 -32.56
CA CYS A 8 -10.08 4.21 -33.58
C CYS A 8 -11.61 4.00 -33.55
N GLY A 9 -12.30 4.50 -32.53
CA GLY A 9 -13.75 4.36 -32.31
C GLY A 9 -14.21 2.95 -31.93
N THR A 10 -13.30 2.06 -31.53
CA THR A 10 -13.67 0.68 -31.14
C THR A 10 -14.28 0.68 -29.75
N SER A 11 -15.48 0.09 -29.62
CA SER A 11 -16.16 -0.05 -28.33
C SER A 11 -15.85 -1.40 -27.64
N PHE A 12 -15.72 -1.38 -26.32
CA PHE A 12 -15.43 -2.51 -25.45
C PHE A 12 -16.44 -2.59 -24.31
N ASP A 13 -16.66 -3.80 -23.80
CA ASP A 13 -17.61 -4.06 -22.71
C ASP A 13 -16.99 -3.92 -21.31
N THR A 14 -15.66 -3.80 -21.22
CA THR A 14 -14.89 -3.81 -19.96
C THR A 14 -13.68 -2.90 -20.07
N LEU A 15 -13.31 -2.19 -19.00
CA LEU A 15 -12.11 -1.36 -18.96
C LEU A 15 -10.82 -2.12 -19.30
N SER A 16 -10.63 -3.36 -18.83
CA SER A 16 -9.41 -4.15 -19.12
C SER A 16 -9.20 -4.35 -20.64
N ARG A 17 -10.28 -4.52 -21.40
CA ARG A 17 -10.20 -4.65 -22.86
C ARG A 17 -9.87 -3.33 -23.55
N LEU A 18 -10.35 -2.21 -23.03
CA LEU A 18 -9.96 -0.89 -23.53
C LEU A 18 -8.47 -0.65 -23.23
N ARG A 19 -8.03 -0.90 -22.00
CA ARG A 19 -6.63 -0.75 -21.56
C ARG A 19 -5.66 -1.56 -22.44
N LEU A 20 -5.97 -2.83 -22.71
CA LEU A 20 -5.13 -3.72 -23.50
C LEU A 20 -5.27 -3.51 -25.03
N HIS A 21 -6.08 -2.55 -25.47
CA HIS A 21 -6.30 -2.29 -26.89
C HIS A 21 -5.19 -1.43 -27.48
N ASP A 22 -4.37 -2.03 -28.35
CA ASP A 22 -3.44 -1.27 -29.18
C ASP A 22 -4.13 -0.75 -30.46
N CYS A 23 -4.32 0.57 -30.53
CA CYS A 23 -4.81 1.29 -31.71
C CYS A 23 -3.63 1.43 -32.72
N SER A 24 -3.00 0.32 -33.14
CA SER A 24 -1.65 0.34 -33.77
C SER A 24 -1.51 1.27 -34.99
N THR A 25 -0.51 2.16 -34.94
CA THR A 25 0.28 2.55 -36.13
C THR A 25 1.80 2.41 -36.00
N ASP A 26 2.35 2.04 -34.85
CA ASP A 26 3.80 1.80 -34.71
C ASP A 26 4.08 0.55 -33.85
N GLN A 27 4.68 -0.48 -34.46
CA GLN A 27 5.30 -1.60 -33.73
C GLN A 27 6.79 -1.32 -33.50
N PRO A 28 7.32 -1.45 -32.28
CA PRO A 28 8.72 -1.77 -32.07
C PRO A 28 8.94 -3.29 -31.97
N VAL A 29 10.17 -3.70 -32.21
CA VAL A 29 10.64 -5.08 -32.33
C VAL A 29 11.17 -5.53 -30.96
N ASP A 30 10.69 -6.68 -30.47
CA ASP A 30 11.16 -7.31 -29.23
C ASP A 30 12.66 -7.63 -29.29
N GLU A 31 13.43 -7.12 -28.32
CA GLU A 31 14.73 -7.66 -27.93
C GLU A 31 14.71 -7.95 -26.42
N VAL A 32 14.72 -9.23 -26.06
CA VAL A 32 14.72 -9.72 -24.67
C VAL A 32 16.14 -9.64 -24.13
N VAL A 33 16.34 -8.86 -23.06
CA VAL A 33 17.57 -8.84 -22.24
C VAL A 33 17.22 -9.38 -20.84
N PRO A 34 18.02 -10.28 -20.24
CA PRO A 34 17.74 -10.84 -18.92
C PRO A 34 18.13 -9.88 -17.79
N PRO A 35 17.48 -9.96 -16.61
CA PRO A 35 17.76 -9.05 -15.50
C PRO A 35 19.09 -9.40 -14.81
N GLU A 36 19.88 -8.39 -14.49
CA GLU A 36 21.00 -8.49 -13.56
C GLU A 36 20.49 -8.18 -12.14
N ASN A 37 20.83 -9.06 -11.20
CA ASN A 37 20.65 -8.84 -9.76
C ASN A 37 21.47 -7.62 -9.33
N ASP A 38 20.82 -6.60 -8.79
CA ASP A 38 21.50 -5.68 -7.87
C ASP A 38 20.65 -5.32 -6.66
N SER A 39 21.36 -5.06 -5.57
CA SER A 39 20.86 -5.07 -4.19
C SER A 39 20.00 -3.84 -3.89
N SER A 40 18.83 -4.05 -3.29
CA SER A 40 17.89 -2.98 -2.96
C SER A 40 18.47 -1.98 -1.95
N GLU A 41 18.80 -0.77 -2.40
CA GLU A 41 18.84 0.40 -1.53
C GLU A 41 17.40 0.84 -1.22
N LYS A 42 17.11 1.11 0.05
CA LYS A 42 15.80 1.60 0.52
C LYS A 42 15.37 2.82 -0.29
N ALA A 43 14.31 2.69 -1.09
CA ALA A 43 13.59 3.84 -1.63
C ALA A 43 12.87 4.55 -0.47
N THR A 44 13.50 5.59 0.07
CA THR A 44 12.86 6.55 0.96
C THR A 44 11.79 7.31 0.16
N PHE A 45 10.65 7.63 0.77
CA PHE A 45 9.67 8.60 0.24
C PHE A 45 10.39 9.94 -0.04
N GLY A 46 10.87 10.10 -1.27
CA GLY A 46 11.46 11.34 -1.76
C GLY A 46 10.38 12.15 -2.44
N ASP A 47 10.23 13.41 -2.03
CA ASP A 47 9.57 14.42 -2.84
C ASP A 47 10.29 14.47 -4.21
N SER A 48 9.55 14.42 -5.32
CA SER A 48 10.14 14.51 -6.66
C SER A 48 10.98 15.78 -6.73
N GLY A 49 12.22 15.69 -7.22
CA GLY A 49 13.14 16.84 -7.24
C GLY A 49 12.70 17.94 -8.22
N LEU A 50 11.72 17.64 -9.08
CA LEU A 50 11.22 18.49 -10.16
C LEU A 50 9.71 18.69 -10.06
N ASP A 51 9.26 19.94 -10.27
CA ASP A 51 7.84 20.25 -10.37
C ASP A 51 7.22 19.63 -11.63
N ARG A 52 5.99 19.14 -11.54
CA ARG A 52 5.26 18.54 -12.67
C ARG A 52 5.28 19.42 -13.92
N GLN A 53 5.09 20.74 -13.80
CA GLN A 53 5.07 21.63 -14.96
C GLN A 53 6.46 21.73 -15.61
N GLU A 54 7.54 21.54 -14.85
CA GLU A 54 8.89 21.45 -15.38
C GLU A 54 9.10 20.15 -16.15
N LEU A 55 8.61 19.02 -15.61
CA LEU A 55 8.65 17.72 -16.30
C LEU A 55 7.85 17.76 -17.62
N GLU A 56 6.64 18.33 -17.60
CA GLU A 56 5.80 18.50 -18.80
C GLU A 56 6.49 19.37 -19.87
N ARG A 57 7.21 20.42 -19.45
CA ARG A 57 7.96 21.32 -20.34
C ARG A 57 9.20 20.65 -20.91
N ASP A 58 9.93 19.91 -20.10
CA ASP A 58 11.24 19.37 -20.44
C ASP A 58 11.12 18.03 -21.17
N TYR A 59 10.05 17.27 -20.92
CA TYR A 59 9.78 15.95 -21.50
C TYR A 59 8.38 15.82 -22.16
N PRO A 60 7.96 16.75 -23.06
CA PRO A 60 6.62 16.77 -23.64
C PRO A 60 6.28 15.50 -24.44
N ALA A 61 7.29 14.87 -25.05
CA ALA A 61 7.10 13.63 -25.82
C ALA A 61 6.99 12.36 -24.94
N ALA A 62 7.38 12.46 -23.67
CA ALA A 62 7.18 11.39 -22.68
C ALA A 62 5.78 11.50 -22.07
N VAL A 63 5.41 12.70 -21.59
CA VAL A 63 4.13 12.92 -20.89
C VAL A 63 2.88 12.80 -21.79
N GLY A 64 3.03 13.00 -23.10
CA GLY A 64 1.93 12.85 -24.05
C GLY A 64 0.75 13.77 -23.70
N ASP A 65 -0.45 13.20 -23.64
CA ASP A 65 -1.70 13.94 -23.45
C ASP A 65 -2.08 14.12 -21.96
N LEU A 66 -1.28 13.60 -21.02
CA LEU A 66 -1.53 13.73 -19.58
C LEU A 66 -1.79 15.16 -19.10
N PRO A 67 -1.07 16.21 -19.57
CA PRO A 67 -1.35 17.59 -19.14
C PRO A 67 -2.75 18.07 -19.51
N GLU A 68 -3.33 17.56 -20.60
CA GLU A 68 -4.68 17.91 -21.03
C GLU A 68 -5.75 17.21 -20.19
N LEU A 69 -5.48 15.98 -19.75
CA LEU A 69 -6.38 15.16 -18.94
C LEU A 69 -6.31 15.50 -17.43
N TYR A 70 -5.20 16.09 -16.99
CA TYR A 70 -4.86 16.24 -15.58
C TYR A 70 -5.95 16.91 -14.72
N ASN A 71 -6.49 18.04 -15.18
CA ASN A 71 -7.42 18.83 -14.36
C ASN A 71 -8.76 18.13 -14.13
N ASP A 72 -9.30 17.50 -15.17
CA ASP A 72 -10.58 16.82 -15.07
C ASP A 72 -10.41 15.47 -14.33
N ALA A 73 -9.29 14.77 -14.56
CA ALA A 73 -8.96 13.54 -13.85
C ALA A 73 -8.83 13.77 -12.33
N ARG A 74 -8.05 14.77 -11.90
CA ARG A 74 -7.88 15.07 -10.46
C ARG A 74 -9.17 15.54 -9.78
N GLU A 75 -10.14 16.05 -10.55
CA GLU A 75 -11.46 16.47 -10.06
C GLU A 75 -12.47 15.31 -10.00
N GLY A 76 -12.06 14.11 -10.40
CA GLY A 76 -12.89 12.91 -10.32
C GLY A 76 -13.77 12.66 -11.54
N ASP A 77 -13.51 13.30 -12.69
CA ASP A 77 -14.26 13.01 -13.92
C ASP A 77 -13.96 11.59 -14.41
N VAL A 78 -14.92 10.67 -14.22
CA VAL A 78 -14.76 9.23 -14.49
C VAL A 78 -14.30 8.93 -15.92
N PRO A 79 -14.91 9.48 -16.99
CA PRO A 79 -14.43 9.26 -18.35
C PRO A 79 -12.98 9.69 -18.56
N THR A 80 -12.59 10.84 -17.99
CA THR A 80 -11.22 11.35 -18.09
C THR A 80 -10.24 10.53 -17.26
N LEU A 81 -10.64 10.03 -16.09
CA LEU A 81 -9.84 9.12 -15.26
C LEU A 81 -9.45 7.85 -16.00
N TYR A 82 -10.39 7.22 -16.74
CA TYR A 82 -10.05 6.03 -17.54
C TYR A 82 -8.95 6.33 -18.56
N ARG A 83 -9.02 7.50 -19.21
CA ARG A 83 -8.02 7.93 -20.20
C ARG A 83 -6.69 8.28 -19.53
N ALA A 84 -6.74 9.04 -18.45
CA ALA A 84 -5.57 9.49 -17.72
C ALA A 84 -4.77 8.31 -17.18
N MET A 85 -5.43 7.31 -16.58
CA MET A 85 -4.76 6.11 -16.05
C MET A 85 -4.11 5.27 -17.15
N ALA A 86 -4.76 5.14 -18.31
CA ALA A 86 -4.19 4.42 -19.45
C ALA A 86 -2.97 5.15 -20.05
N GLU A 87 -3.06 6.46 -20.26
CA GLU A 87 -1.93 7.26 -20.76
C GLU A 87 -0.78 7.32 -19.74
N TYR A 88 -1.11 7.36 -18.46
CA TYR A 88 -0.13 7.37 -17.38
C TYR A 88 0.65 6.07 -17.31
N GLU A 89 -0.04 4.92 -17.38
CA GLU A 89 0.60 3.61 -17.48
C GLU A 89 1.49 3.50 -18.71
N ARG A 90 0.99 3.94 -19.87
CA ARG A 90 1.75 3.91 -21.11
C ARG A 90 3.02 4.75 -21.03
N MET A 91 2.93 5.94 -20.44
CA MET A 91 4.09 6.80 -20.20
C MET A 91 5.11 6.10 -19.30
N LEU A 92 4.70 5.60 -18.14
CA LEU A 92 5.59 4.92 -17.20
C LEU A 92 6.27 3.71 -17.83
N THR A 93 5.49 2.86 -18.51
CA THR A 93 6.00 1.66 -19.20
C THR A 93 7.06 2.02 -20.25
N LYS A 94 6.82 3.09 -21.03
CA LYS A 94 7.76 3.56 -22.05
C LYS A 94 9.07 4.07 -21.44
N VAL A 95 8.99 4.83 -20.36
CA VAL A 95 10.17 5.37 -19.68
C VAL A 95 10.96 4.25 -19.01
N ALA A 96 10.28 3.32 -18.33
CA ALA A 96 10.90 2.16 -17.69
C ALA A 96 11.66 1.25 -18.67
N ARG A 97 11.17 1.09 -19.91
CA ARG A 97 11.84 0.32 -20.97
C ARG A 97 13.08 1.01 -21.57
N GLY A 98 13.43 2.21 -21.13
CA GLY A 98 14.64 2.92 -21.57
C GLY A 98 14.49 3.70 -22.88
N ASP A 99 13.26 3.99 -23.32
CA ASP A 99 13.01 4.82 -24.49
C ASP A 99 13.29 6.32 -24.24
N ALA A 100 13.59 6.71 -22.99
CA ALA A 100 13.89 8.08 -22.57
C ALA A 100 15.36 8.26 -22.12
N ARG A 101 15.91 9.47 -22.28
CA ARG A 101 17.19 9.86 -21.67
C ARG A 101 16.97 10.13 -20.18
N ASP A 102 17.94 9.77 -19.33
CA ASP A 102 17.92 9.97 -17.87
C ASP A 102 16.94 9.04 -17.09
N GLY A 103 16.84 7.78 -17.54
CA GLY A 103 15.76 6.81 -17.28
C GLY A 103 15.22 6.64 -15.84
N GLU A 104 16.05 6.28 -14.85
CA GLU A 104 15.54 5.92 -13.51
C GLU A 104 15.06 7.14 -12.71
N ASP A 105 15.84 8.23 -12.69
CA ASP A 105 15.45 9.48 -12.02
C ASP A 105 14.20 10.07 -12.67
N LEU A 106 14.13 10.08 -14.01
CA LEU A 106 12.96 10.56 -14.74
C LEU A 106 11.72 9.68 -14.50
N LEU A 107 11.88 8.35 -14.43
CA LEU A 107 10.78 7.44 -14.12
C LEU A 107 10.22 7.74 -12.72
N HIS A 108 11.11 7.93 -11.74
CA HIS A 108 10.72 8.28 -10.38
C HIS A 108 9.96 9.62 -10.34
N ASP A 109 10.52 10.67 -10.94
CA ASP A 109 9.90 12.00 -10.98
C ASP A 109 8.53 11.98 -11.69
N LEU A 110 8.42 11.30 -12.84
CA LEU A 110 7.16 11.17 -13.57
C LEU A 110 6.14 10.31 -12.82
N ARG A 111 6.59 9.31 -12.06
CA ARG A 111 5.72 8.52 -11.19
C ARG A 111 5.07 9.43 -10.15
N PHE A 112 5.84 10.17 -9.38
CA PHE A 112 5.28 10.99 -8.31
C PHE A 112 4.54 12.25 -8.79
N ALA A 113 4.87 12.78 -9.98
CA ALA A 113 4.22 13.98 -10.53
C ALA A 113 2.69 13.84 -10.73
N TYR A 114 2.19 12.63 -10.98
CA TYR A 114 0.78 12.35 -11.21
C TYR A 114 0.14 11.46 -10.14
N TYR A 115 0.96 10.91 -9.24
CA TYR A 115 0.55 9.93 -8.22
C TYR A 115 -0.61 10.42 -7.34
N GLU A 116 -0.36 11.46 -6.54
CA GLU A 116 -1.33 12.02 -5.61
C GLU A 116 -2.58 12.56 -6.33
N PRO A 117 -2.47 13.41 -7.37
CA PRO A 117 -3.64 13.96 -8.06
C PRO A 117 -4.57 12.90 -8.66
N PHE A 118 -4.03 11.80 -9.18
CA PHE A 118 -4.85 10.73 -9.74
C PHE A 118 -5.42 9.81 -8.66
N ALA A 119 -4.69 9.58 -7.56
CA ALA A 119 -5.24 8.87 -6.41
C ALA A 119 -6.42 9.65 -5.80
N ASP A 120 -6.31 10.98 -5.69
CA ASP A 120 -7.40 11.87 -5.27
C ASP A 120 -8.58 11.86 -6.24
N GLY A 121 -8.30 11.92 -7.55
CA GLY A 121 -9.32 11.84 -8.57
C GLY A 121 -10.14 10.54 -8.46
N LEU A 122 -9.47 9.39 -8.38
CA LEU A 122 -10.11 8.09 -8.22
C LEU A 122 -10.92 8.00 -6.92
N ALA A 123 -10.38 8.49 -5.80
CA ALA A 123 -11.09 8.52 -4.53
C ALA A 123 -12.32 9.44 -4.58
N THR A 124 -12.21 10.62 -5.21
CA THR A 124 -13.32 11.58 -5.41
C THR A 124 -14.42 10.98 -6.29
N ALA A 125 -14.04 10.26 -7.35
CA ALA A 125 -14.99 9.55 -8.19
C ALA A 125 -15.73 8.45 -7.42
N ALA A 126 -15.03 7.70 -6.57
CA ALA A 126 -15.65 6.67 -5.72
C ALA A 126 -16.65 7.28 -4.72
N GLU A 127 -16.35 8.45 -4.15
CA GLU A 127 -17.27 9.16 -3.27
C GLU A 127 -18.52 9.69 -3.99
N THR A 128 -18.36 10.13 -5.23
CA THR A 128 -19.43 10.77 -6.01
C THR A 128 -20.33 9.74 -6.70
N ASP A 129 -19.73 8.74 -7.34
CA ASP A 129 -20.40 7.77 -8.21
C ASP A 129 -20.47 6.36 -7.60
N GLY A 130 -19.76 6.12 -6.49
CA GLY A 130 -19.78 4.88 -5.73
C GLY A 130 -18.58 3.96 -6.00
N TRP A 131 -18.48 2.93 -5.16
CA TRP A 131 -17.39 1.93 -5.17
C TRP A 131 -17.20 1.21 -6.51
N ASP A 132 -18.25 1.08 -7.31
CA ASP A 132 -18.19 0.39 -8.62
C ASP A 132 -17.10 0.96 -9.52
N VAL A 133 -16.79 2.26 -9.42
CA VAL A 133 -15.70 2.90 -10.17
C VAL A 133 -14.36 2.30 -9.78
N LEU A 134 -14.02 2.30 -8.48
CA LEU A 134 -12.74 1.74 -7.99
C LEU A 134 -12.63 0.24 -8.21
N VAL A 135 -13.72 -0.51 -8.02
CA VAL A 135 -13.74 -1.96 -8.28
C VAL A 135 -13.45 -2.25 -9.75
N GLU A 136 -13.96 -1.43 -10.68
CA GLU A 136 -13.64 -1.57 -12.09
C GLU A 136 -12.14 -1.31 -12.37
N PHE A 137 -11.54 -0.28 -11.78
CA PHE A 137 -10.09 -0.06 -11.90
C PHE A 137 -9.29 -1.21 -11.28
N ALA A 138 -9.62 -1.64 -10.06
CA ALA A 138 -8.98 -2.78 -9.40
C ALA A 138 -9.03 -4.05 -10.26
N THR A 139 -10.18 -4.32 -10.89
CA THR A 139 -10.35 -5.46 -11.79
C THR A 139 -9.57 -5.31 -13.09
N ALA A 140 -9.55 -4.11 -13.68
CA ALA A 140 -8.85 -3.85 -14.93
C ALA A 140 -7.33 -3.87 -14.78
N TYR A 141 -6.84 -3.58 -13.58
CA TYR A 141 -5.43 -3.52 -13.21
C TYR A 141 -5.01 -4.63 -12.26
N ASP A 142 -5.83 -5.69 -12.17
CA ASP A 142 -5.57 -6.85 -11.35
C ASP A 142 -4.31 -7.61 -11.85
N PRO A 143 -3.28 -7.79 -11.00
CA PRO A 143 -2.05 -8.50 -11.38
C PRO A 143 -2.25 -9.96 -11.84
N ARG A 144 -3.30 -10.66 -11.39
CA ARG A 144 -3.56 -12.08 -11.76
C ARG A 144 -3.87 -12.24 -13.24
N GLU A 145 -4.51 -11.24 -13.83
CA GLU A 145 -4.94 -11.32 -15.23
C GLU A 145 -3.77 -11.11 -16.19
N GLN A 146 -2.63 -10.59 -15.70
CA GLN A 146 -1.51 -10.15 -16.53
C GLN A 146 -0.16 -10.78 -16.17
N ASP A 147 -0.06 -11.48 -15.04
CA ASP A 147 1.18 -12.08 -14.54
C ASP A 147 2.30 -11.04 -14.33
N GLU A 148 1.92 -9.78 -14.11
CA GLU A 148 2.77 -8.61 -13.91
C GLU A 148 1.98 -7.52 -13.17
N PHE A 149 2.65 -6.79 -12.27
CA PHE A 149 2.07 -5.65 -11.56
C PHE A 149 2.06 -4.42 -12.46
N SER A 150 0.89 -3.78 -12.59
CA SER A 150 0.78 -2.57 -13.41
C SER A 150 1.58 -1.41 -12.83
N GLU A 151 2.23 -0.63 -13.71
CA GLU A 151 2.93 0.61 -13.36
C GLU A 151 2.05 1.60 -12.60
N VAL A 152 0.73 1.60 -12.80
CA VAL A 152 -0.22 2.51 -12.13
C VAL A 152 -0.94 1.85 -10.94
N GLY A 153 -0.60 0.61 -10.61
CA GLY A 153 -1.23 -0.12 -9.50
C GLY A 153 -1.12 0.62 -8.17
N HIS A 154 -0.01 1.31 -7.92
CA HIS A 154 0.21 2.11 -6.71
C HIS A 154 -0.82 3.23 -6.52
N VAL A 155 -1.25 3.91 -7.59
CA VAL A 155 -2.32 4.94 -7.56
C VAL A 155 -3.65 4.32 -7.14
N ILE A 156 -3.97 3.15 -7.71
CA ILE A 156 -5.21 2.42 -7.44
C ILE A 156 -5.22 1.92 -5.99
N THR A 157 -4.11 1.37 -5.51
CA THR A 157 -3.94 0.94 -4.12
C THR A 157 -4.21 2.07 -3.14
N ASN A 158 -3.60 3.25 -3.37
CA ASN A 158 -3.79 4.41 -2.51
C ASN A 158 -5.25 4.88 -2.51
N ALA A 159 -5.88 4.99 -3.68
CA ALA A 159 -7.29 5.39 -3.78
C ALA A 159 -8.26 4.40 -3.10
N ILE A 160 -8.00 3.09 -3.22
CA ILE A 160 -8.73 2.05 -2.48
C ILE A 160 -8.52 2.22 -0.98
N GLY A 161 -7.28 2.40 -0.52
CA GLY A 161 -6.96 2.62 0.89
C GLY A 161 -7.74 3.79 1.48
N ARG A 162 -7.75 4.95 0.80
CA ARG A 162 -8.52 6.13 1.22
C ARG A 162 -10.01 5.82 1.34
N SER A 163 -10.56 5.09 0.37
CA SER A 163 -11.98 4.75 0.31
C SER A 163 -12.40 3.72 1.37
N ILE A 164 -11.52 2.74 1.67
CA ILE A 164 -11.70 1.78 2.76
C ILE A 164 -11.80 2.50 4.09
N ILE A 165 -10.85 3.39 4.39
CA ILE A 165 -10.82 4.10 5.67
C ILE A 165 -12.10 4.93 5.83
N ARG A 166 -12.48 5.73 4.83
CA ARG A 166 -13.71 6.52 4.86
C ARG A 166 -14.96 5.66 5.05
N THR A 167 -15.05 4.55 4.33
CA THR A 167 -16.20 3.64 4.43
C THR A 167 -16.27 3.02 5.83
N ARG A 168 -15.13 2.60 6.38
CA ARG A 168 -15.06 2.01 7.72
C ARG A 168 -15.41 3.01 8.82
N GLN A 169 -15.04 4.27 8.67
CA GLN A 169 -15.37 5.34 9.61
C GLN A 169 -16.83 5.83 9.50
N GLY A 170 -17.37 5.89 8.27
CA GLY A 170 -18.69 6.44 7.99
C GLY A 170 -19.84 5.42 8.02
N ASP A 171 -19.54 4.14 7.81
CA ASP A 171 -20.50 3.04 7.71
C ASP A 171 -20.02 1.80 8.48
N SER A 172 -19.82 0.68 7.78
CA SER A 172 -19.51 -0.62 8.34
C SER A 172 -18.53 -1.35 7.43
N VAL A 173 -17.83 -2.36 7.96
CA VAL A 173 -16.91 -3.17 7.16
C VAL A 173 -17.63 -3.88 6.01
N ASP A 174 -18.87 -4.32 6.23
CA ASP A 174 -19.74 -4.96 5.23
C ASP A 174 -20.01 -4.10 3.98
N ALA A 175 -19.83 -2.77 4.08
CA ALA A 175 -20.01 -1.85 2.96
C ALA A 175 -18.76 -1.74 2.06
N ILE A 176 -17.62 -2.25 2.50
CA ILE A 176 -16.40 -2.31 1.68
C ILE A 176 -16.56 -3.45 0.66
N PRO A 177 -16.30 -3.24 -0.64
CA PRO A 177 -16.34 -4.34 -1.60
C PRO A 177 -15.24 -5.37 -1.31
N ALA A 178 -15.63 -6.66 -1.23
CA ALA A 178 -14.69 -7.77 -1.06
C ALA A 178 -13.60 -7.80 -2.16
N ASP A 179 -13.95 -7.44 -3.39
CA ASP A 179 -13.00 -7.39 -4.50
C ASP A 179 -11.89 -6.33 -4.29
N ALA A 180 -12.19 -5.22 -3.60
CA ALA A 180 -11.19 -4.20 -3.27
C ALA A 180 -10.20 -4.72 -2.21
N LEU A 181 -10.70 -5.45 -1.21
CA LEU A 181 -9.86 -6.14 -0.22
C LEU A 181 -9.01 -7.24 -0.87
N ALA A 182 -9.59 -8.01 -1.79
CA ALA A 182 -8.89 -9.05 -2.53
C ALA A 182 -7.81 -8.51 -3.50
N PHE A 183 -7.94 -7.26 -3.95
CA PHE A 183 -6.89 -6.54 -4.67
C PHE A 183 -5.75 -6.17 -3.72
N LEU A 184 -6.04 -5.48 -2.61
CA LEU A 184 -5.01 -5.06 -1.65
C LEU A 184 -4.21 -6.22 -1.05
N GLY A 185 -4.90 -7.27 -0.60
CA GLY A 185 -4.28 -8.40 0.09
C GLY A 185 -3.25 -9.16 -0.75
N ARG A 186 -3.22 -8.95 -2.07
CA ARG A 186 -2.34 -9.66 -2.99
C ARG A 186 -1.10 -8.89 -3.38
N ILE A 187 -1.08 -7.59 -3.14
CA ILE A 187 0.09 -6.75 -3.38
C ILE A 187 1.37 -7.28 -2.71
N PRO A 188 1.33 -7.94 -1.52
CA PRO A 188 2.52 -8.57 -0.94
C PRO A 188 3.23 -9.55 -1.88
N GLU A 189 2.51 -10.24 -2.77
CA GLU A 189 3.10 -11.17 -3.76
C GLU A 189 3.96 -10.44 -4.82
N TYR A 190 3.83 -9.11 -4.93
CA TYR A 190 4.44 -8.25 -5.96
C TYR A 190 5.33 -7.15 -5.34
N VAL A 191 5.83 -7.35 -4.11
CA VAL A 191 6.63 -6.36 -3.38
C VAL A 191 7.87 -5.90 -4.16
N ASP A 192 8.50 -6.82 -4.91
CA ASP A 192 9.70 -6.54 -5.71
C ASP A 192 9.40 -5.67 -6.95
N GLU A 193 8.13 -5.60 -7.39
CA GLU A 193 7.71 -4.82 -8.55
C GLU A 193 7.25 -3.41 -8.16
N SER A 194 6.66 -3.24 -6.98
CA SER A 194 6.24 -1.92 -6.49
C SER A 194 6.22 -1.80 -4.97
N HIS A 195 7.32 -1.29 -4.40
CA HIS A 195 7.41 -0.98 -2.97
C HIS A 195 6.38 0.07 -2.55
N VAL A 196 6.04 1.04 -3.42
CA VAL A 196 5.01 2.04 -3.10
C VAL A 196 3.67 1.35 -2.90
N ALA A 197 3.21 0.53 -3.86
CA ALA A 197 1.96 -0.19 -3.72
C ALA A 197 1.96 -1.11 -2.48
N TYR A 198 3.10 -1.76 -2.19
CA TYR A 198 3.24 -2.60 -0.99
C TYR A 198 2.95 -1.83 0.30
N GLU A 199 3.50 -0.62 0.46
CA GLU A 199 3.26 0.17 1.66
C GLU A 199 1.83 0.72 1.72
N GLU A 200 1.28 1.22 0.61
CA GLU A 200 -0.12 1.65 0.51
C GLU A 200 -1.12 0.53 0.90
N SER A 201 -0.74 -0.72 0.63
CA SER A 201 -1.59 -1.88 0.86
C SER A 201 -1.73 -2.26 2.34
N TYR A 202 -0.96 -1.67 3.26
CA TYR A 202 -1.17 -1.90 4.70
C TYR A 202 -2.56 -1.42 5.18
N THR A 203 -3.23 -0.56 4.40
CA THR A 203 -4.64 -0.21 4.62
C THR A 203 -5.59 -1.41 4.60
N TYR A 204 -5.15 -2.56 4.10
CA TYR A 204 -5.89 -3.83 4.13
C TYR A 204 -6.39 -4.21 5.54
N GLY A 205 -5.69 -3.79 6.60
CA GLY A 205 -6.04 -4.08 7.99
C GLY A 205 -7.36 -3.45 8.43
N TRP A 206 -7.77 -2.36 7.79
CA TRP A 206 -9.08 -1.73 8.03
C TRP A 206 -10.27 -2.62 7.65
N GLY A 207 -10.03 -3.62 6.79
CA GLY A 207 -11.02 -4.63 6.38
C GLY A 207 -11.22 -5.76 7.39
N ILE A 208 -10.55 -5.75 8.56
CA ILE A 208 -10.71 -6.81 9.55
C ILE A 208 -12.18 -6.99 9.97
N GLY A 209 -12.63 -8.25 10.03
CA GLY A 209 -14.01 -8.63 10.37
C GLY A 209 -14.99 -8.63 9.18
N HIS A 210 -14.52 -8.43 7.95
CA HIS A 210 -15.38 -8.43 6.76
C HIS A 210 -16.09 -9.79 6.54
N PRO A 211 -17.42 -9.83 6.30
CA PRO A 211 -18.19 -11.08 6.27
C PRO A 211 -17.89 -11.96 5.04
N ASP A 212 -17.57 -11.36 3.90
CA ASP A 212 -17.34 -12.06 2.63
C ASP A 212 -15.86 -12.14 2.23
N HIS A 213 -14.94 -11.66 3.08
CA HIS A 213 -13.50 -11.64 2.80
C HIS A 213 -12.69 -11.75 4.10
N SER A 214 -12.02 -12.89 4.29
CA SER A 214 -11.31 -13.14 5.55
C SER A 214 -9.93 -12.49 5.55
N VAL A 215 -9.84 -11.25 6.05
CA VAL A 215 -8.56 -10.57 6.28
C VAL A 215 -7.69 -11.38 7.26
N ALA A 216 -8.30 -11.95 8.31
CA ALA A 216 -7.61 -12.76 9.31
C ALA A 216 -6.92 -13.98 8.69
N ASP A 217 -7.65 -14.82 7.94
CA ASP A 217 -7.08 -16.02 7.34
C ASP A 217 -5.96 -15.67 6.34
N HIS A 218 -6.12 -14.56 5.62
CA HIS A 218 -5.12 -14.10 4.65
C HIS A 218 -3.85 -13.59 5.33
N LEU A 219 -3.97 -12.82 6.42
CA LEU A 219 -2.81 -12.39 7.21
C LEU A 219 -2.08 -13.57 7.85
N PHE A 220 -2.82 -14.58 8.33
CA PHE A 220 -2.22 -15.81 8.84
C PHE A 220 -1.40 -16.53 7.76
N ALA A 221 -1.97 -16.69 6.56
CA ALA A 221 -1.30 -17.34 5.44
C ALA A 221 -0.01 -16.62 5.00
N LEU A 222 0.09 -15.31 5.24
CA LEU A 222 1.25 -14.49 4.92
C LEU A 222 2.25 -14.37 6.09
N ALA A 223 1.96 -14.94 7.26
CA ALA A 223 2.73 -14.64 8.48
C ALA A 223 4.20 -15.10 8.43
N GLU A 224 4.50 -16.18 7.70
CA GLU A 224 5.88 -16.65 7.54
C GLU A 224 6.62 -15.90 6.43
N ASP A 225 5.97 -15.76 5.26
CA ASP A 225 6.60 -15.24 4.04
C ASP A 225 6.67 -13.70 4.01
N GLU A 226 5.64 -13.03 4.53
CA GLU A 226 5.51 -11.56 4.49
C GLU A 226 5.35 -10.90 5.89
N PRO A 227 6.26 -11.15 6.86
CA PRO A 227 6.05 -10.72 8.23
C PRO A 227 5.96 -9.20 8.43
N LYS A 228 6.67 -8.39 7.60
CA LYS A 228 6.59 -6.92 7.67
C LYS A 228 5.18 -6.44 7.33
N PHE A 229 4.61 -6.94 6.24
CA PHE A 229 3.25 -6.62 5.83
C PHE A 229 2.25 -7.03 6.90
N VAL A 230 2.34 -8.27 7.40
CA VAL A 230 1.43 -8.77 8.42
C VAL A 230 1.51 -7.95 9.70
N LYS A 231 2.72 -7.63 10.18
CA LYS A 231 2.92 -6.79 11.37
C LYS A 231 2.21 -5.44 11.26
N ILE A 232 2.47 -4.70 10.17
CA ILE A 232 1.94 -3.32 10.03
C ILE A 232 0.42 -3.35 9.81
N THR A 233 -0.06 -4.31 9.01
CA THR A 233 -1.49 -4.47 8.73
C THR A 233 -2.27 -4.89 9.97
N LEU A 234 -1.70 -5.79 10.78
CA LEU A 234 -2.30 -6.23 12.03
C LEU A 234 -2.31 -5.11 13.09
N ASN A 235 -1.25 -4.30 13.17
CA ASN A 235 -1.26 -3.11 14.02
C ASN A 235 -2.42 -2.18 13.65
N THR A 236 -2.61 -1.91 12.35
CA THR A 236 -3.76 -1.14 11.86
C THR A 236 -5.09 -1.79 12.26
N ALA A 237 -5.21 -3.12 12.19
CA ALA A 237 -6.42 -3.82 12.61
C ALA A 237 -6.75 -3.62 14.09
N PHE A 238 -5.76 -3.53 14.99
CA PHE A 238 -6.00 -3.26 16.42
C PHE A 238 -6.65 -1.88 16.66
N TYR A 239 -6.32 -0.87 15.85
CA TYR A 239 -6.96 0.45 15.93
C TYR A 239 -8.43 0.42 15.51
N VAL A 240 -8.82 -0.54 14.67
CA VAL A 240 -10.15 -0.62 14.06
C VAL A 240 -11.07 -1.58 14.81
N ASP A 241 -10.58 -2.76 15.17
CA ASP A 241 -11.31 -3.79 15.91
C ASP A 241 -10.32 -4.64 16.74
N GLN A 242 -10.16 -4.27 18.01
CA GLN A 242 -9.19 -4.90 18.92
C GLN A 242 -9.44 -6.40 19.13
N HIS A 243 -10.71 -6.82 19.17
CA HIS A 243 -11.05 -8.22 19.44
C HIS A 243 -10.80 -9.09 18.21
N ALA A 244 -11.22 -8.63 17.03
CA ALA A 244 -10.94 -9.35 15.79
C ALA A 244 -9.43 -9.39 15.47
N ALA A 245 -8.69 -8.32 15.77
CA ALA A 245 -7.23 -8.29 15.66
C ALA A 245 -6.54 -9.21 16.67
N LEU A 246 -7.04 -9.27 17.91
CA LEU A 246 -6.52 -10.18 18.93
C LEU A 246 -6.65 -11.66 18.52
N ASP A 247 -7.77 -12.05 17.92
CA ASP A 247 -8.01 -13.44 17.50
C ASP A 247 -6.94 -13.93 16.50
N ILE A 248 -6.61 -13.10 15.50
CA ILE A 248 -5.56 -13.42 14.53
C ILE A 248 -4.16 -13.29 15.14
N PHE A 249 -3.92 -12.28 15.99
CA PHE A 249 -2.66 -12.14 16.72
C PHE A 249 -2.35 -13.39 17.54
N GLU A 250 -3.32 -13.87 18.34
CA GLU A 250 -3.22 -15.10 19.11
C GLU A 250 -2.92 -16.31 18.21
N THR A 251 -3.61 -16.42 17.07
CA THR A 251 -3.38 -17.50 16.12
C THR A 251 -1.94 -17.49 15.60
N ILE A 252 -1.41 -16.32 15.21
CA ILE A 252 -0.05 -16.17 14.69
C ILE A 252 1.00 -16.51 15.75
N VAL A 253 0.90 -15.95 16.96
CA VAL A 253 1.95 -16.12 17.99
C VAL A 253 1.93 -17.47 18.69
N THR A 254 0.85 -18.25 18.53
CA THR A 254 0.73 -19.61 19.09
C THR A 254 0.89 -20.71 18.06
N ASP A 255 0.99 -20.37 16.78
CA ASP A 255 1.19 -21.34 15.70
C ASP A 255 2.62 -21.92 15.74
N GLU A 256 2.73 -23.24 15.59
CA GLU A 256 4.01 -23.94 15.70
C GLU A 256 4.97 -23.62 14.54
N ASP A 257 4.45 -23.38 13.34
CA ASP A 257 5.27 -23.07 12.16
C ASP A 257 5.83 -21.65 12.31
N VAL A 258 5.02 -20.67 12.72
CA VAL A 258 5.48 -19.31 13.03
C VAL A 258 6.44 -19.28 14.22
N ALA A 259 6.14 -20.01 15.30
CA ALA A 259 6.94 -19.99 16.53
C ALA A 259 8.35 -20.56 16.38
N THR A 260 8.64 -21.25 15.28
CA THR A 260 9.99 -21.74 14.97
C THR A 260 10.69 -20.96 13.86
N GLY A 261 9.99 -20.01 13.24
CA GLY A 261 10.52 -19.18 12.17
C GLY A 261 11.35 -18.01 12.70
N THR A 262 12.31 -17.58 11.88
CA THR A 262 13.11 -16.39 12.15
C THR A 262 13.10 -15.46 10.94
N ARG A 263 13.14 -14.15 11.21
CA ARG A 263 13.29 -13.11 10.19
C ARG A 263 14.69 -12.54 10.26
N ASN A 264 15.34 -12.37 9.11
CA ASN A 264 16.58 -11.61 9.00
C ASN A 264 16.28 -10.18 8.56
N THR A 265 16.76 -9.18 9.29
CA THR A 265 16.71 -7.78 8.86
C THR A 265 18.06 -7.13 9.15
N LEU A 266 18.71 -6.60 8.10
CA LEU A 266 20.04 -5.98 8.19
C LEU A 266 21.10 -6.87 8.89
N GLY A 267 21.00 -8.19 8.72
CA GLY A 267 21.93 -9.16 9.33
C GLY A 267 21.61 -9.53 10.78
N ILE A 268 20.52 -9.01 11.36
CA ILE A 268 20.01 -9.38 12.67
C ILE A 268 18.91 -10.42 12.46
N GLU A 269 19.07 -11.58 13.08
CA GLU A 269 18.05 -12.63 13.11
C GLU A 269 17.16 -12.39 14.33
N THR A 270 15.84 -12.31 14.13
CA THR A 270 14.84 -12.13 15.18
C THR A 270 13.82 -13.25 15.10
N ASP A 271 13.40 -13.76 16.25
CA ASP A 271 12.33 -14.75 16.35
C ASP A 271 11.01 -14.13 15.84
N LEU A 272 10.23 -14.87 15.04
CA LEU A 272 8.99 -14.33 14.48
C LEU A 272 7.95 -14.04 15.58
N THR A 273 7.91 -14.84 16.64
CA THR A 273 7.02 -14.59 17.78
C THR A 273 7.37 -13.28 18.44
N GLU A 274 8.64 -13.08 18.80
CA GLU A 274 9.13 -11.81 19.36
C GLU A 274 8.86 -10.62 18.43
N PHE A 275 9.03 -10.82 17.12
CA PHE A 275 8.74 -9.80 16.11
C PHE A 275 7.24 -9.44 16.07
N TYR A 276 6.35 -10.41 16.16
CA TYR A 276 4.90 -10.17 16.16
C TYR A 276 4.42 -9.48 17.43
N PHE A 277 5.02 -9.72 18.60
CA PHE A 277 4.69 -8.94 19.80
C PHE A 277 4.96 -7.43 19.66
N GLN A 278 5.81 -7.02 18.71
CA GLN A 278 5.98 -5.59 18.40
C GLN A 278 4.72 -4.95 17.78
N VAL A 279 3.77 -5.74 17.26
CA VAL A 279 2.47 -5.24 16.75
C VAL A 279 1.73 -4.44 17.81
N VAL A 280 1.79 -4.92 19.05
CA VAL A 280 1.02 -4.39 20.18
C VAL A 280 1.82 -3.45 21.07
N ALA A 281 3.11 -3.27 20.79
CA ALA A 281 4.02 -2.49 21.64
C ALA A 281 3.66 -1.01 21.66
N ASP A 282 3.22 -0.46 20.53
CA ASP A 282 2.97 0.97 20.36
C ASP A 282 1.51 1.37 20.53
N LEU A 283 0.60 0.43 20.82
CA LEU A 283 -0.84 0.71 20.93
C LEU A 283 -1.19 1.70 22.06
N GLU A 284 -0.30 1.89 23.03
CA GLU A 284 -0.47 2.83 24.15
C GLU A 284 0.33 4.15 24.00
N THR A 285 1.06 4.33 22.90
CA THR A 285 2.01 5.45 22.75
C THR A 285 1.53 6.47 21.70
N GLU A 286 1.42 7.74 22.09
CA GLU A 286 0.87 8.80 21.21
C GLU A 286 1.73 9.15 20.00
N GLU A 287 3.03 8.82 20.01
CA GLU A 287 4.02 9.45 19.14
C GLU A 287 4.64 8.53 18.07
N LEU A 288 4.41 7.21 18.11
CA LEU A 288 5.18 6.28 17.28
C LEU A 288 4.45 5.83 16.01
N PHE A 289 3.30 5.14 16.12
CA PHE A 289 2.59 4.62 14.95
C PHE A 289 1.07 4.54 15.17
N GLY A 290 0.32 5.45 14.55
CA GLY A 290 -1.15 5.36 14.45
C GLY A 290 -1.59 4.32 13.40
N PRO A 291 -2.91 4.13 13.18
CA PRO A 291 -3.37 3.25 12.12
C PRO A 291 -2.82 3.72 10.78
N HIS A 292 -2.43 2.78 9.91
CA HIS A 292 -1.85 3.15 8.63
C HIS A 292 -2.88 3.88 7.76
N ALA A 293 -2.44 5.00 7.18
CA ALA A 293 -3.18 5.83 6.25
C ALA A 293 -2.35 6.06 4.98
N PRO A 294 -2.99 6.12 3.79
CA PRO A 294 -2.29 6.43 2.56
C PRO A 294 -1.62 7.81 2.64
N PRO A 295 -0.36 7.97 2.20
CA PRO A 295 0.26 9.28 2.03
C PRO A 295 -0.56 10.19 1.11
N TYR A 296 -0.34 11.49 1.32
CA TYR A 296 -1.03 12.59 0.64
C TYR A 296 -2.55 12.57 0.81
N TRP A 297 -3.03 11.92 1.87
CA TRP A 297 -4.45 11.93 2.21
C TRP A 297 -4.72 12.91 3.36
N ASP A 298 -5.44 13.98 3.06
CA ASP A 298 -5.80 15.02 4.03
C ASP A 298 -6.63 14.51 5.24
N GLY A 299 -7.21 13.31 5.14
CA GLY A 299 -7.98 12.69 6.23
C GLY A 299 -7.15 12.01 7.31
N ASP A 300 -5.83 11.89 7.16
CA ASP A 300 -4.94 11.25 8.14
C ASP A 300 -4.92 12.00 9.49
N ASP A 301 -5.12 13.33 9.46
CA ASP A 301 -5.20 14.16 10.67
C ASP A 301 -6.42 13.84 11.54
N ASP A 302 -7.49 13.28 10.94
CA ASP A 302 -8.73 12.94 11.65
C ASP A 302 -8.69 11.52 12.27
N LEU A 303 -7.60 10.77 12.06
CA LEU A 303 -7.48 9.41 12.60
C LEU A 303 -7.13 9.39 14.09
N VAL A 304 -7.72 8.43 14.79
CA VAL A 304 -7.40 8.16 16.19
C VAL A 304 -6.01 7.53 16.27
N ARG A 305 -5.03 8.28 16.74
CA ARG A 305 -3.63 7.82 16.92
C ARG A 305 -3.36 7.19 18.28
N VAL A 306 -4.31 7.30 19.21
CA VAL A 306 -4.23 6.76 20.57
C VAL A 306 -5.54 6.07 20.89
N ILE A 307 -5.47 4.78 21.19
CA ILE A 307 -6.64 3.99 21.58
C ILE A 307 -6.57 3.61 23.05
N ASP A 308 -7.73 3.53 23.69
CA ASP A 308 -7.86 2.86 24.98
C ASP A 308 -7.98 1.37 24.70
N ILE A 309 -7.00 0.58 25.15
CA ILE A 309 -7.00 -0.86 24.95
C ILE A 309 -7.99 -1.48 25.93
N ASP A 310 -8.92 -2.28 25.40
CA ASP A 310 -9.85 -3.06 26.21
C ASP A 310 -9.06 -3.86 27.26
N PRO A 311 -9.39 -3.74 28.56
CA PRO A 311 -8.67 -4.46 29.61
C PRO A 311 -8.58 -5.97 29.39
N ASP A 312 -9.60 -6.59 28.79
CA ASP A 312 -9.61 -8.02 28.50
C ASP A 312 -8.63 -8.34 27.36
N VAL A 313 -8.56 -7.49 26.32
CA VAL A 313 -7.57 -7.61 25.23
C VAL A 313 -6.15 -7.45 25.77
N LYS A 314 -5.91 -6.41 26.56
CA LYS A 314 -4.61 -6.17 27.18
C LYS A 314 -4.18 -7.33 28.07
N GLN A 315 -5.11 -7.86 28.89
CA GLN A 315 -4.84 -9.01 29.74
C GLN A 315 -4.47 -10.24 28.90
N ARG A 316 -5.20 -10.51 27.80
CA ARG A 316 -4.90 -11.64 26.92
C ARG A 316 -3.54 -11.50 26.23
N ILE A 317 -3.18 -10.31 25.76
CA ILE A 317 -1.84 -10.05 25.19
C ILE A 317 -0.74 -10.39 26.21
N ARG A 318 -0.91 -10.01 27.48
CA ARG A 318 0.06 -10.33 28.54
C ARG A 318 0.16 -11.83 28.80
N GLU A 319 -0.97 -12.52 28.83
CA GLU A 319 -1.01 -13.98 28.97
C GLU A 319 -0.29 -14.67 27.81
N LEU A 320 -0.50 -14.21 26.57
CA LEU A 320 0.20 -14.73 25.40
C LEU A 320 1.71 -14.48 25.49
N ALA A 321 2.15 -13.32 25.98
CA ALA A 321 3.57 -13.03 26.16
C ALA A 321 4.22 -13.95 27.22
N ASP A 322 3.49 -14.29 28.28
CA ASP A 322 3.91 -15.26 29.30
C ASP A 322 3.90 -16.70 28.75
N GLU A 323 2.88 -17.09 27.97
CA GLU A 323 2.71 -18.42 27.38
C GLU A 323 3.78 -18.75 26.33
N THR A 324 4.16 -17.75 25.53
CA THR A 324 5.18 -17.88 24.48
C THR A 324 6.61 -17.64 24.99
N GLY A 325 6.78 -17.20 26.24
CA GLY A 325 8.08 -16.94 26.85
C GLY A 325 8.72 -15.60 26.47
N VAL A 326 8.06 -14.77 25.65
CA VAL A 326 8.55 -13.43 25.28
C VAL A 326 8.71 -12.54 26.53
N ALA A 327 7.82 -12.69 27.52
CA ALA A 327 7.88 -11.93 28.76
C ALA A 327 9.01 -12.37 29.72
N ASP A 328 9.67 -13.51 29.50
CA ASP A 328 10.69 -14.05 30.43
C ASP A 328 11.91 -13.12 30.59
N SER A 329 12.17 -12.30 29.57
CA SER A 329 13.28 -11.35 29.54
C SER A 329 12.90 -9.95 30.05
N LEU A 330 11.61 -9.68 30.26
CA LEU A 330 11.08 -8.35 30.58
C LEU A 330 11.08 -8.05 32.10
N PRO A 331 11.05 -6.76 32.49
CA PRO A 331 10.88 -6.35 33.88
C PRO A 331 9.58 -6.88 34.50
N THR A 332 9.50 -7.04 35.83
CA THR A 332 8.28 -7.54 36.48
C THR A 332 7.06 -6.62 36.32
N ASP A 333 7.30 -5.32 36.11
CA ASP A 333 6.30 -4.27 35.90
C ASP A 333 6.24 -3.81 34.43
N TRP A 334 6.62 -4.70 33.50
CA TRP A 334 6.62 -4.41 32.07
C TRP A 334 5.27 -3.93 31.55
N THR A 335 5.31 -3.05 30.56
CA THR A 335 4.21 -2.45 29.80
C THR A 335 4.27 -2.92 28.35
N LEU A 336 3.21 -2.74 27.56
CA LEU A 336 3.24 -3.22 26.17
C LEU A 336 4.43 -2.65 25.37
N GLN A 337 4.85 -1.42 25.67
CA GLN A 337 6.03 -0.79 25.07
C GLN A 337 7.32 -1.59 25.28
N ASP A 338 7.46 -2.33 26.39
CA ASP A 338 8.64 -3.18 26.65
C ASP A 338 8.71 -4.41 25.72
N LEU A 339 7.64 -4.71 24.96
CA LEU A 339 7.63 -5.73 23.91
C LEU A 339 8.34 -5.25 22.63
N GLU A 340 8.72 -3.97 22.55
CA GLU A 340 9.54 -3.48 21.45
C GLU A 340 10.97 -4.03 21.59
N THR A 341 11.34 -4.96 20.71
CA THR A 341 12.64 -5.65 20.78
C THR A 341 13.71 -5.10 19.83
N SER A 342 13.48 -3.97 19.16
CA SER A 342 14.37 -3.52 18.09
C SER A 342 15.40 -2.45 18.52
N PRO A 343 16.68 -2.57 18.11
CA PRO A 343 17.67 -1.49 18.19
C PRO A 343 17.37 -0.31 17.24
N LEU A 344 16.27 -0.34 16.48
CA LEU A 344 15.81 0.77 15.64
C LEU A 344 15.33 1.97 16.45
N SER A 345 14.81 1.78 17.67
CA SER A 345 14.44 2.90 18.56
C SER A 345 15.68 3.74 18.92
N GLU A 346 16.86 3.11 19.07
CA GLU A 346 18.14 3.84 19.25
C GLU A 346 18.60 4.57 17.95
N LEU A 347 18.23 4.07 16.77
CA LEU A 347 18.55 4.72 15.49
C LEU A 347 17.60 5.88 15.16
N ILE A 348 16.33 5.79 15.56
CA ILE A 348 15.34 6.87 15.45
C ILE A 348 15.69 8.00 16.44
N GLU A 349 16.12 7.66 17.67
CA GLU A 349 16.63 8.65 18.63
C GLU A 349 17.93 9.33 18.16
N GLN A 350 18.85 8.62 17.49
CA GLN A 350 20.07 9.22 16.92
C GLN A 350 19.86 9.98 15.61
N GLY A 351 18.80 9.67 14.85
CA GLY A 351 18.41 10.41 13.64
C GLY A 351 17.73 11.75 13.94
N GLY A 352 17.03 11.84 15.08
CA GLY A 352 16.36 13.08 15.54
C GLY A 352 17.31 14.21 15.93
N GLU A 353 18.56 13.92 16.34
CA GLU A 353 19.55 14.96 16.69
C GLU A 353 20.30 15.54 15.47
N SER A 354 20.11 14.99 14.26
CA SER A 354 20.85 15.41 13.05
C SER A 354 20.10 16.39 12.14
N LEU A 355 18.80 16.62 12.34
CA LEU A 355 17.99 17.47 11.45
C LEU A 355 17.85 18.93 11.93
N ASP A 356 18.43 19.29 13.07
CA ASP A 356 18.35 20.64 13.65
C ASP A 356 19.65 21.48 13.49
N ARG A 357 20.56 21.07 12.59
CA ARG A 357 21.73 21.86 12.21
C ARG A 357 21.93 21.87 10.70
N ASP A 358 21.13 22.69 10.03
CA ASP A 358 21.63 23.82 9.23
C ASP A 358 20.43 24.44 8.48
N LEU A 359 19.88 25.50 9.06
CA LEU A 359 19.06 26.50 8.39
C LEU A 359 19.95 27.51 7.63
#